data_AF-A0A6I0EQ25-F1
#
_entry.id   AF-A0A6I0EQ25-F1
#
_cell.length_a   1.000
_cell.length_b   1.000
_cell.length_c   1.000
_cell.angle_alpha   90.00
_cell.angle_beta   90.00
_cell.angle_gamma   90.00
#
_symmetry.space_group_name_H-M   'P 1'
#
loop_
_entity.id
_entity.type
_entity.pdbx_description
1 polymer ?
#
loop_
_entity_poly.entity_id
_entity_poly.type
_entity_poly.pdbx_seq_one_letter_code
_entity_poly.pdbx_strand_id
1 'polypeptide(L)' 'MHKFKVGQMVDLIPSRSGGSGSVRTYKILRLLPQVGAERLYRIKTIMEPCERIVEESNLVCRCVPVGRMRSV' A
#
# COMPACT_ATOMS: atom_id res chain seq x y z
N MET A 1 -11.03 11.75 7.95
CA MET A 1 -10.76 10.36 8.36
C MET A 1 -10.07 9.63 7.21
N HIS A 2 -8.80 9.23 7.38
CA HIS A 2 -8.01 8.47 6.38
C HIS A 2 -8.10 6.96 6.61
N LYS A 3 -8.13 6.15 5.55
CA LYS A 3 -8.28 4.69 5.66
C LYS A 3 -6.99 3.99 6.08
N PHE A 4 -5.84 4.50 5.66
CA PHE A 4 -4.53 3.87 5.90
C PHE A 4 -3.62 4.75 6.75
N LYS A 5 -2.81 4.11 7.58
CA LYS A 5 -1.86 4.79 8.47
C LYS A 5 -0.43 4.71 7.93
N VAL A 6 0.38 5.71 8.25
CA VAL A 6 1.83 5.66 7.99
C VAL A 6 2.43 4.46 8.74
N GLY A 7 3.24 3.68 8.03
CA GLY A 7 3.83 2.44 8.51
C GLY A 7 3.02 1.17 8.21
N GLN A 8 1.76 1.30 7.80
CA GLN A 8 0.91 0.16 7.46
C GLN A 8 1.37 -0.53 6.16
N MET A 9 1.23 -1.86 6.13
CA MET A 9 1.45 -2.67 4.95
C MET A 9 0.15 -2.75 4.14
N VAL A 10 0.23 -2.43 2.86
CA VAL A 10 -0.89 -2.39 1.91
C VAL A 10 -0.48 -3.08 0.62
N ASP A 11 -1.45 -3.63 -0.08
CA ASP A 11 -1.24 -4.16 -1.42
C ASP A 11 -1.90 -3.22 -2.45
N LEU A 12 -1.36 -3.20 -3.67
CA LEU A 12 -1.95 -2.43 -4.77
C LEU A 12 -3.00 -3.27 -5.49
N ILE A 13 -4.11 -2.62 -5.85
CA ILE A 13 -5.08 -3.21 -6.78
C ILE A 13 -4.40 -3.25 -8.16
N PRO A 14 -4.29 -4.42 -8.82
CA PRO A 14 -3.75 -4.48 -10.18
C PRO A 14 -4.69 -3.71 -11.11
N SER A 15 -4.26 -2.54 -11.57
CA SER A 15 -5.01 -1.75 -12.52
C SER A 15 -4.98 -2.44 -13.89
N ARG A 16 -6.09 -2.35 -14.65
CA ARG A 16 -6.21 -2.94 -16.01
C ARG A 16 -5.15 -2.43 -17.00
N SER A 17 -4.44 -1.36 -16.68
CA SER A 17 -3.43 -0.73 -17.53
C SER A 17 -2.04 -1.29 -17.25
N GLY A 18 -1.82 -2.56 -17.59
CA GLY A 18 -0.57 -3.08 -18.16
C GLY A 18 0.75 -2.96 -17.39
N GLY A 19 0.77 -2.47 -16.15
CA GLY A 19 1.95 -2.49 -15.30
C GLY A 19 2.08 -3.87 -14.66
N SER A 20 3.09 -4.65 -15.07
CA SER A 20 3.45 -5.92 -14.43
C SER A 20 3.86 -5.67 -12.97
N GLY A 21 2.88 -5.58 -12.09
CA GLY A 21 3.06 -5.55 -10.66
C GLY A 21 2.67 -6.90 -10.14
N SER A 22 3.63 -7.81 -9.96
CA SER A 22 3.46 -8.93 -9.03
C SER A 22 2.75 -8.41 -7.78
N VAL A 23 1.84 -9.16 -7.18
CA VAL A 23 1.24 -8.83 -5.88
C VAL A 23 2.37 -8.50 -4.91
N ARG A 24 2.63 -7.20 -4.73
CA ARG A 24 3.77 -6.67 -4.00
C ARG A 24 3.19 -5.90 -2.85
N THR A 25 3.70 -6.21 -1.67
CA THR A 25 3.35 -5.44 -0.50
C THR A 25 4.19 -4.18 -0.44
N TYR A 26 3.51 -3.08 -0.17
CA TYR A 26 4.11 -1.77 0.03
C TYR A 26 3.83 -1.27 1.44
N LYS A 27 4.74 -0.47 1.96
CA LYS A 27 4.58 0.26 3.22
C LYS A 27 4.13 1.68 2.92
N ILE A 28 3.11 2.15 3.63
CA ILE A 28 2.72 3.57 3.60
C ILE A 28 3.86 4.39 4.25
N LEU A 29 4.49 5.26 3.48
CA LEU A 29 5.52 6.18 3.99
C LEU A 29 4.91 7.48 4.49
N ARG A 30 3.94 8.04 3.75
CA ARG A 30 3.34 9.34 4.08
C ARG A 30 2.00 9.54 3.39
N LEU A 31 1.09 10.24 4.06
CA LEU A 31 -0.10 10.85 3.46
C LEU A 31 0.29 12.20 2.83
N LEU A 32 0.05 12.34 1.53
CA LEU A 32 0.27 13.60 0.83
C LEU A 32 -0.91 14.56 1.05
N PRO A 33 -0.71 15.88 0.84
CA PRO A 33 -1.81 16.83 0.80
C PRO A 33 -2.88 16.35 -0.17
N GLN A 34 -4.15 16.45 0.22
CA GLN A 34 -5.26 16.04 -0.63
C GLN A 34 -5.27 16.94 -1.88
N VAL A 35 -5.04 16.35 -3.05
CA VAL A 35 -5.12 17.06 -4.34
C VAL A 35 -6.46 16.67 -4.96
N GLY A 36 -7.44 17.56 -4.90
CA GLY A 36 -8.80 17.28 -5.37
C GLY A 36 -9.64 16.46 -4.38
N ALA A 37 -10.38 15.47 -4.87
CA ALA A 37 -11.30 14.66 -4.07
C ALA A 37 -10.63 13.44 -3.41
N GLU A 38 -9.49 13.00 -3.93
CA GLU A 38 -8.81 11.77 -3.48
C GLU A 38 -7.57 12.06 -2.65
N ARG A 39 -7.30 11.15 -1.71
CA ARG A 39 -6.08 11.18 -0.91
C ARG A 39 -4.99 10.38 -1.59
N LEU A 40 -3.81 10.97 -1.65
CA LEU A 40 -2.64 10.36 -2.23
C LEU A 40 -1.71 9.86 -1.12
N TYR A 41 -1.17 8.67 -1.31
CA TYR A 41 -0.22 8.06 -0.39
C TYR A 41 1.09 7.81 -1.10
N ARG A 42 2.18 8.11 -0.41
CA ARG A 42 3.53 7.73 -0.83
C ARG A 42 3.85 6.38 -0.25
N ILE A 43 4.16 5.42 -1.11
CA ILE A 43 4.38 4.01 -0.76
C ILE A 43 5.75 3.53 -1.25
N LYS A 44 6.32 2.53 -0.56
CA LYS A 44 7.58 1.90 -0.92
C LYS A 44 7.55 0.41 -0.66
N THR A 45 8.23 -0.35 -1.52
CA THR A 45 8.47 -1.78 -1.32
C THR A 45 9.98 -2.03 -1.24
N ILE A 46 10.39 -3.12 -0.61
CA ILE A 46 11.81 -3.54 -0.58
C ILE A 46 12.28 -4.09 -1.92
N MET A 47 11.35 -4.49 -2.79
CA MET A 47 11.61 -5.09 -4.09
C MET A 47 11.89 -4.07 -5.20
N GLU A 48 11.68 -2.78 -4.94
CA GLU A 48 11.89 -1.69 -5.88
C GLU A 48 12.66 -0.57 -5.17
N PRO A 49 13.68 0.04 -5.80
CA PRO A 49 14.43 1.12 -5.18
C PRO A 49 13.60 2.41 -5.11
N CYS A 50 12.60 2.56 -5.98
CA CYS A 50 11.80 3.75 -6.13
C CYS A 50 10.55 3.75 -5.26
N GLU A 51 10.12 4.95 -4.90
CA GLU A 51 8.85 5.20 -4.21
C GLU A 51 7.76 5.50 -5.22
N ARG A 52 6.52 5.16 -4.89
CA ARG A 52 5.35 5.42 -5.73
C ARG A 52 4.35 6.30 -5.00
N ILE A 53 3.59 7.08 -5.77
CA ILE A 53 2.45 7.84 -5.28
C ILE A 53 1.20 7.21 -5.87
N VAL A 54 0.25 6.86 -5.01
CA VAL A 54 -0.99 6.18 -5.41
C VAL A 54 -2.18 6.74 -4.65
N GLU A 55 -3.36 6.66 -5.25
CA GLU A 55 -4.61 7.07 -4.63
C GLU A 55 -5.07 6.06 -3.57
N GLU A 56 -5.84 6.54 -2.59
CA GLU A 56 -6.48 5.69 -1.56
C GLU A 56 -7.30 4.56 -2.20
N SER A 57 -7.95 4.83 -3.33
CA SER A 57 -8.81 3.88 -4.06
C SER A 57 -8.02 2.75 -4.72
N ASN A 58 -6.72 2.91 -4.92
CA ASN A 58 -5.83 1.90 -5.51
C ASN A 58 -5.14 1.02 -4.44
N LEU A 59 -5.45 1.24 -3.16
CA LEU A 59 -4.86 0.54 -2.02
C LEU A 59 -5.88 -0.39 -1.37
N VAL A 60 -5.42 -1.59 -0.96
CA VAL A 60 -6.21 -2.51 -0.13
C VAL A 60 -5.48 -2.83 1.16
N CYS A 61 -6.25 -2.97 2.24
CA CYS A 61 -5.70 -3.36 3.54
C CYS A 61 -5.16 -4.78 3.43
N ARG A 62 -3.89 -4.98 3.72
CA ARG A 62 -3.31 -6.31 3.78
C ARG A 62 -3.87 -7.01 5.02
N CYS A 63 -4.72 -8.01 4.80
CA CYS A 63 -5.07 -8.97 5.84
C CYS A 63 -3.88 -9.93 5.99
N VAL A 64 -2.99 -9.66 6.94
CA VAL A 64 -1.99 -10.66 7.33
C VAL A 64 -2.69 -11.60 8.32
N PRO A 65 -2.95 -12.87 7.98
CA PRO A 65 -3.36 -13.82 9.00
C PRO A 65 -2.22 -13.91 9.99
N VAL A 66 -2.45 -13.47 11.23
CA VAL A 66 -1.49 -13.66 12.32
C VAL A 66 -1.39 -15.16 12.54
N GLY A 67 -0.40 -15.79 11.91
CA GLY A 67 -0.10 -17.20 12.09
C GLY A 67 0.16 -17.44 13.57
N ARG A 68 -0.66 -18.32 14.16
CA ARG A 68 -0.48 -18.86 15.51
C ARG A 68 0.98 -19.29 15.67
N MET A 69 1.74 -18.50 16.42
CA MET A 69 2.97 -18.94 17.05
C MET A 69 2.54 -19.84 18.21
N ARG A 70 2.50 -21.15 18.00
CA ARG A 70 2.57 -22.10 19.11
C ARG A 70 4.00 -22.60 19.16
N SER A 71 4.68 -22.14 20.21
CA SER A 71 6.04 -22.41 20.61
C SER A 71 6.31 -23.90 20.79
N VAL A 72 7.60 -24.22 20.57
CA VAL A 72 8.44 -25.35 21.04
C VAL A 72 7.78 -26.54 21.73
#